data_AF-H3B9X8-F1
#
_entry.id   AF-H3B9X8-F1
#
_cell.length_a   1.000
_cell.length_b   1.000
_cell.length_c   1.000
_cell.angle_alpha   90.00
_cell.angle_beta   90.00
_cell.angle_gamma   90.00
#
_symmetry.space_group_name_H-M   'P 1'
#
loop_
_entity.id
_entity.type
_entity.pdbx_description
1 polymer ?
#
loop_
_entity_poly.entity_id
_entity_poly.type
_entity_poly.pdbx_seq_one_letter_code
_entity_poly.pdbx_strand_id
1 'polypeptide(L)'
;MFISEKEYKKLTAKPGNLRYYHALGVLWQMACDIQLLHKEPWSSFVTTSKTGTLAIQRSILPNDHLCLVRMTPHRDLFSRSLTTANSATLVLMLKQCLAKRKAKLLDRLDSWSPGSGHKILAQLELPEDIITGHVYPEEYKRLFEVMEQSEEFSQSWLYEEVLENTKTIGFQI
;
A
#
# COMPACT_ATOMS: atom_id res chain seq x y z
N MET A 1 14.53 -9.84 8.25
CA MET A 1 15.21 -8.71 7.58
C MET A 1 15.24 -7.52 8.53
N PHE A 2 16.35 -6.79 8.63
CA PHE A 2 16.39 -5.53 9.35
C PHE A 2 15.89 -4.39 8.47
N ILE A 3 15.00 -3.54 8.98
CA ILE A 3 14.53 -2.30 8.33
C ILE A 3 14.57 -1.14 9.32
N SER A 4 14.62 0.10 8.84
CA SER A 4 14.55 1.25 9.75
C SER A 4 13.20 1.28 10.47
N GLU A 5 13.18 1.77 11.71
CA GLU A 5 11.92 1.92 12.45
C GLU A 5 10.91 2.84 11.72
N LYS A 6 11.39 3.83 10.96
CA LYS A 6 10.53 4.67 10.10
C LYS A 6 9.80 3.85 9.04
N GLU A 7 10.51 2.97 8.34
CA GLU A 7 9.90 2.11 7.32
C GLU A 7 9.01 1.04 7.96
N TYR A 8 9.38 0.50 9.12
CA TYR A 8 8.51 -0.41 9.88
C TYR A 8 7.17 0.24 10.27
N LYS A 9 7.19 1.49 10.74
CA LYS A 9 5.97 2.26 11.06
C LYS A 9 5.07 2.48 9.85
N LYS A 10 5.65 2.68 8.67
CA LYS A 10 4.90 2.77 7.40
C LYS A 10 4.33 1.43 6.97
N LEU A 11 5.13 0.37 7.10
CA LEU A 11 4.79 -0.99 6.68
C LEU A 11 3.60 -1.55 7.47
N THR A 12 3.54 -1.23 8.77
CA THR A 12 2.52 -1.72 9.72
C THR A 12 1.47 -0.66 10.09
N ALA A 13 1.41 0.44 9.34
CA ALA A 13 0.44 1.50 9.59
C ALA A 13 -0.98 0.95 9.44
N LYS A 14 -1.83 1.23 10.42
CA LYS A 14 -3.26 0.90 10.36
C LYS A 14 -4.03 1.93 9.51
N PRO A 15 -5.19 1.55 8.95
CA PRO A 15 -6.11 2.51 8.36
C PRO A 15 -6.43 3.65 9.33
N GLY A 16 -6.68 4.85 8.78
CA GLY A 16 -6.86 6.07 9.56
C GLY A 16 -5.55 6.75 10.01
N ASN A 17 -4.42 6.02 10.08
CA ASN A 17 -3.10 6.66 10.24
C ASN A 17 -2.62 7.24 8.90
N LEU A 18 -3.30 8.29 8.45
CA LEU A 18 -3.08 8.90 7.16
C LEU A 18 -1.66 9.42 6.97
N ARG A 19 -0.83 9.57 8.00
CA ARG A 19 0.56 9.98 7.81
C ARG A 19 1.40 8.87 7.17
N TYR A 20 1.17 7.63 7.59
CA TYR A 20 2.01 6.47 7.27
C TYR A 20 1.30 5.42 6.42
N TYR A 21 -0.03 5.44 6.37
CA TYR A 21 -0.83 4.54 5.54
C TYR A 21 -0.64 4.88 4.05
N HIS A 22 -0.14 3.90 3.29
CA HIS A 22 0.24 4.03 1.88
C HIS A 22 0.22 2.67 1.19
N ALA A 23 0.16 2.66 -0.15
CA ALA A 23 -0.08 1.46 -0.94
C ALA A 23 0.89 0.31 -0.69
N LEU A 24 2.19 0.57 -0.56
CA LEU A 24 3.17 -0.47 -0.30
C LEU A 24 2.97 -1.13 1.08
N GLY A 25 2.61 -0.36 2.11
CA GLY A 25 2.25 -0.91 3.43
C GLY A 25 1.03 -1.81 3.36
N VAL A 26 0.00 -1.40 2.63
CA VAL A 26 -1.23 -2.19 2.41
C VAL A 26 -0.94 -3.48 1.65
N LEU A 27 -0.16 -3.40 0.56
CA LEU A 27 0.24 -4.57 -0.22
C LEU A 27 0.99 -5.60 0.62
N TRP A 28 1.92 -5.15 1.47
CA TRP A 28 2.67 -6.07 2.32
C TRP A 28 1.82 -6.67 3.44
N GLN A 29 0.94 -5.89 4.07
CA GLN A 29 0.02 -6.41 5.08
C GLN A 29 -0.97 -7.42 4.48
N MET A 30 -1.42 -7.20 3.24
CA MET A 30 -2.24 -8.16 2.51
C MET A 30 -1.46 -9.44 2.15
N ALA A 31 -0.19 -9.29 1.77
CA ALA A 31 0.62 -10.40 1.25
C ALA A 31 1.32 -11.24 2.33
N CYS A 32 1.62 -10.67 3.50
CA CYS A 32 2.39 -11.32 4.55
C CYS A 32 1.90 -10.99 5.97
N ASP A 33 2.03 -11.96 6.88
CA ASP A 33 2.07 -11.68 8.31
C ASP A 33 3.42 -11.02 8.66
N ILE A 34 3.34 -9.81 9.22
CA ILE A 34 4.50 -8.95 9.49
C ILE A 34 4.72 -8.89 11.01
N GLN A 35 5.68 -9.68 11.49
CA GLN A 35 6.03 -9.72 12.91
C GLN A 35 7.33 -8.97 13.18
N LEU A 36 7.31 -8.07 14.16
CA LEU A 36 8.52 -7.52 14.75
C LEU A 36 9.14 -8.55 15.70
N LEU A 37 10.33 -9.03 15.36
CA LEU A 37 11.06 -9.98 16.19
C LEU A 37 11.96 -9.28 17.21
N HIS A 38 12.61 -8.18 16.79
CA HIS A 38 13.58 -7.47 17.62
C HIS A 38 13.73 -6.02 17.19
N LYS A 39 14.11 -5.15 18.13
CA LYS A 39 14.56 -3.78 17.85
C LYS A 39 15.99 -3.65 18.36
N GLU A 40 16.92 -3.40 17.44
CA GLU A 40 18.33 -3.26 17.75
C GLU A 40 18.76 -1.80 17.51
N PRO A 41 19.42 -1.14 18.49
CA PRO A 41 19.99 0.17 18.28
C PRO A 41 20.97 0.20 17.09
N TRP A 42 20.98 1.30 16.33
CA TRP A 42 21.92 1.48 15.22
C TRP A 42 23.38 1.38 15.67
N SER A 43 23.68 1.75 16.91
CA SER A 43 25.01 1.69 17.51
C SER A 43 25.60 0.28 17.58
N SER A 44 24.77 -0.76 17.54
CA SER A 44 25.20 -2.16 17.56
C SER A 44 25.65 -2.68 16.18
N PHE A 45 25.40 -1.92 15.11
CA PHE A 45 25.78 -2.30 13.75
C PHE A 45 27.09 -1.62 13.34
N VAL A 46 27.97 -2.38 12.69
CA VAL A 46 29.16 -1.81 12.03
C VAL A 46 28.70 -1.10 10.76
N THR A 47 28.71 0.23 10.77
CA THR A 47 28.45 1.03 9.57
C THR A 47 29.77 1.42 8.91
N THR A 48 30.05 0.88 7.73
CA THR A 48 31.21 1.34 6.94
C THR A 48 30.85 2.68 6.31
N SER A 49 31.32 3.77 6.90
CA SER A 49 31.30 5.06 6.20
C SER A 49 32.30 4.95 5.03
N LYS A 50 31.87 5.34 3.82
CA LYS A 50 32.74 5.38 2.63
C LYS A 50 33.83 6.47 2.71
N THR A 51 33.83 7.27 3.78
CA THR A 51 34.69 8.44 3.99
C THR A 51 35.12 8.41 5.44
N GLY A 52 36.27 7.78 5.76
CA GLY A 52 36.75 7.35 7.09
C GLY A 52 36.68 8.27 8.33
N THR A 53 35.89 9.35 8.33
CA THR A 53 35.25 9.93 9.50
C THR A 53 34.10 9.05 9.99
N LEU A 54 33.97 8.92 11.32
CA LEU A 54 32.89 8.23 12.02
C LEU A 54 31.55 8.63 11.41
N ALA A 55 30.90 7.70 10.71
CA ALA A 55 29.59 7.91 10.15
C ALA A 55 28.63 8.18 11.31
N ILE A 56 28.05 9.38 11.31
CA ILE A 56 26.91 9.80 12.14
C ILE A 56 27.32 10.22 13.56
N GLN A 57 27.17 11.52 13.86
CA GLN A 57 27.14 12.00 15.24
C GLN A 57 26.00 11.31 15.98
N ARG A 58 26.37 10.48 16.97
CA ARG A 58 25.54 9.48 17.66
C ARG A 58 24.41 10.01 18.56
N SER A 59 23.94 11.25 18.41
CA SER A 59 23.02 11.85 19.39
C SER A 59 21.78 12.57 18.86
N ILE A 60 21.50 12.60 17.55
CA ILE A 60 20.34 13.35 17.02
C ILE A 60 19.68 12.69 15.81
N LEU A 61 19.45 11.37 15.81
CA LEU A 61 18.59 10.75 14.78
C LEU A 61 17.23 10.32 15.38
N PRO A 62 16.10 10.92 14.96
CA PRO A 62 14.80 10.33 15.25
C PRO A 62 14.69 8.97 14.53
N ASN A 63 14.31 7.91 15.28
CA ASN A 63 14.32 6.49 14.87
C ASN A 63 15.72 5.84 14.89
N ASP A 64 16.36 5.79 16.06
CA ASP A 64 17.72 5.26 16.26
C ASP A 64 17.81 3.72 16.29
N HIS A 65 16.72 3.00 16.03
CA HIS A 65 16.68 1.54 15.98
C HIS A 65 16.45 0.99 14.57
N LEU A 66 17.05 -0.18 14.32
CA LEU A 66 16.67 -1.10 13.26
C LEU A 66 15.72 -2.17 13.81
N CYS A 67 14.65 -2.43 13.07
CA CYS A 67 13.65 -3.44 13.39
C CYS A 67 13.96 -4.74 12.62
N LEU A 68 14.24 -5.84 13.32
CA LEU A 68 14.25 -7.17 12.74
C LEU A 68 12.81 -7.63 12.53
N VAL A 69 12.43 -7.76 11.27
CA VAL A 69 11.07 -8.13 10.88
C VAL A 69 11.08 -9.50 10.21
N ARG A 70 10.12 -10.34 10.62
CA ARG A 70 9.73 -11.57 9.93
C ARG A 70 8.53 -11.27 9.04
N MET A 71 8.61 -11.68 7.78
CA MET A 71 7.52 -11.57 6.82
C MET A 71 7.18 -12.98 6.38
N THR A 72 5.97 -13.45 6.71
CA THR A 72 5.50 -14.80 6.38
C THR A 72 4.40 -14.67 5.34
N PRO A 73 4.62 -15.09 4.08
CA PRO A 73 3.59 -14.97 3.05
C PRO A 73 2.28 -15.68 3.43
N HIS A 74 1.15 -15.02 3.21
CA HIS A 74 -0.17 -15.62 3.37
C HIS A 74 -0.38 -16.71 2.31
N ARG A 75 -0.78 -17.91 2.75
CA ARG A 75 -1.03 -19.04 1.85
C ARG A 75 -2.22 -18.82 0.94
N ASP A 76 -3.14 -17.97 1.37
CA ASP A 76 -4.41 -17.64 0.77
C ASP A 76 -4.40 -16.25 0.11
N LEU A 77 -3.23 -15.65 -0.12
CA LEU A 77 -3.12 -14.37 -0.83
C LEU A 77 -3.81 -14.47 -2.20
N PHE A 78 -3.43 -15.47 -3.01
CA PHE A 78 -4.06 -15.73 -4.30
C PHE A 78 -5.32 -16.56 -4.13
N SER A 79 -6.32 -16.23 -4.94
CA SER A 79 -7.64 -16.87 -4.96
C SER A 79 -8.03 -17.19 -6.40
N ARG A 80 -9.28 -17.61 -6.61
CA ARG A 80 -9.84 -17.80 -7.96
C ARG A 80 -9.88 -16.48 -8.75
N SER A 81 -10.05 -15.34 -8.06
CA SER A 81 -10.18 -14.03 -8.68
C SER A 81 -8.89 -13.22 -8.62
N LEU A 82 -8.17 -13.25 -7.50
CA LEU A 82 -6.84 -12.63 -7.42
C LEU A 82 -5.77 -13.65 -7.80
N THR A 83 -5.21 -13.50 -9.00
CA THR A 83 -4.20 -14.40 -9.57
C THR A 83 -2.88 -13.66 -9.79
N THR A 84 -1.84 -14.40 -10.15
CA THR A 84 -0.57 -13.80 -10.57
C THR A 84 -0.69 -13.02 -11.88
N ALA A 85 -1.69 -13.33 -12.73
CA ALA A 85 -1.89 -12.66 -14.00
C ALA A 85 -2.48 -11.24 -13.85
N ASN A 86 -3.31 -11.02 -12.82
CA ASN A 86 -3.94 -9.71 -12.55
C ASN A 86 -3.41 -9.01 -11.30
N SER A 87 -2.37 -9.54 -10.65
CA SER A 87 -1.79 -8.89 -9.45
C SER A 87 -1.21 -7.50 -9.74
N ALA A 88 -0.75 -7.25 -10.97
CA ALA A 88 -0.31 -5.91 -11.37
C ALA A 88 -1.47 -4.89 -11.35
N THR A 89 -2.66 -5.31 -11.76
CA THR A 89 -3.90 -4.51 -11.71
C THR A 89 -4.26 -4.15 -10.27
N LEU A 90 -4.16 -5.11 -9.34
CA LEU A 90 -4.38 -4.86 -7.91
C LEU A 90 -3.42 -3.78 -7.37
N VAL A 91 -2.13 -3.87 -7.72
CA VAL A 91 -1.12 -2.89 -7.31
C VAL A 91 -1.47 -1.49 -7.82
N LEU A 92 -1.96 -1.37 -9.06
CA LEU A 92 -2.39 -0.11 -9.64
C LEU A 92 -3.63 0.43 -8.93
N MET A 93 -4.67 -0.39 -8.73
CA MET A 93 -5.88 -0.02 -7.98
C MET A 93 -5.53 0.58 -6.62
N LEU A 94 -4.67 -0.10 -5.85
CA LEU A 94 -4.23 0.37 -4.53
C LEU A 94 -3.45 1.68 -4.59
N LYS A 95 -2.57 1.85 -5.57
CA LYS A 95 -1.84 3.11 -5.78
C LYS A 95 -2.81 4.26 -6.07
N GLN A 96 -3.79 4.07 -6.96
CA GLN A 96 -4.75 5.11 -7.32
C GLN A 96 -5.66 5.51 -6.14
N CYS A 97 -6.16 4.53 -5.39
CA CYS A 97 -6.96 4.79 -4.19
C CYS A 97 -6.16 5.60 -3.16
N LEU A 98 -4.93 5.17 -2.86
CA LEU A 98 -4.14 5.72 -1.76
C LEU A 98 -3.34 6.98 -2.15
N ALA A 99 -3.19 7.28 -3.43
CA ALA A 99 -2.69 8.59 -3.91
C ALA A 99 -3.59 9.73 -3.42
N LYS A 100 -4.91 9.52 -3.39
CA LYS A 100 -5.89 10.43 -2.75
C LYS A 100 -6.51 9.77 -1.52
N ARG A 101 -5.69 9.36 -0.53
CA ARG A 101 -6.10 8.71 0.74
C ARG A 101 -7.18 9.43 1.57
N LYS A 102 -7.48 10.69 1.27
CA LYS A 102 -8.52 11.50 1.93
C LYS A 102 -9.84 11.57 1.13
N ALA A 103 -9.85 11.09 -0.11
CA ALA A 103 -11.04 11.06 -0.96
C ALA A 103 -11.94 9.88 -0.58
N LYS A 104 -13.24 10.01 -0.84
CA LYS A 104 -14.18 8.90 -0.68
C LYS A 104 -13.80 7.76 -1.61
N LEU A 105 -13.98 6.53 -1.15
CA LEU A 105 -13.80 5.36 -1.99
C LEU A 105 -14.86 5.35 -3.10
N LEU A 106 -16.10 5.72 -2.78
CA LEU A 106 -17.20 5.82 -3.74
C LEU A 106 -16.84 6.68 -4.96
N ASP A 107 -16.37 7.91 -4.74
CA ASP A 107 -15.97 8.82 -5.82
C ASP A 107 -14.88 8.21 -6.73
N ARG A 108 -14.04 7.32 -6.20
CA ARG A 108 -13.05 6.59 -7.00
C ARG A 108 -13.69 5.49 -7.83
N LEU A 109 -14.56 4.69 -7.23
CA LEU A 109 -15.27 3.62 -7.94
C LEU A 109 -16.13 4.19 -9.07
N ASP A 110 -16.87 5.27 -8.82
CA ASP A 110 -17.69 5.92 -9.84
C ASP A 110 -16.87 6.57 -10.96
N SER A 111 -15.62 6.96 -10.69
CA SER A 111 -14.71 7.43 -11.74
C SER A 111 -14.23 6.33 -12.67
N TRP A 112 -14.25 5.06 -12.22
CA TRP A 112 -13.87 3.90 -13.03
C TRP A 112 -15.06 3.25 -13.72
N SER A 113 -16.22 3.28 -13.08
CA SER A 113 -17.47 2.72 -13.59
C SER A 113 -18.65 3.48 -12.97
N PRO A 114 -19.24 4.45 -13.69
CA PRO A 114 -20.29 5.30 -13.13
C PRO A 114 -21.52 4.51 -12.64
N GLY A 115 -21.90 4.70 -11.38
CA GLY A 115 -23.14 4.15 -10.81
C GLY A 115 -23.04 2.70 -10.31
N SER A 116 -21.88 2.06 -10.43
CA SER A 116 -21.62 0.73 -9.88
C SER A 116 -20.97 0.78 -8.48
N GLY A 117 -20.38 1.92 -8.09
CA GLY A 117 -19.66 2.07 -6.83
C GLY A 117 -20.51 1.76 -5.60
N HIS A 118 -21.74 2.28 -5.54
CA HIS A 118 -22.67 2.02 -4.43
C HIS A 118 -23.00 0.53 -4.25
N LYS A 119 -23.17 -0.21 -5.36
CA LYS A 119 -23.46 -1.66 -5.31
C LYS A 119 -22.29 -2.43 -4.69
N ILE A 120 -21.07 -2.08 -5.08
CA ILE A 120 -19.86 -2.71 -4.56
C ILE A 120 -19.68 -2.40 -3.07
N LEU A 121 -19.85 -1.15 -2.65
CA LEU A 121 -19.73 -0.80 -1.23
C LEU A 121 -20.76 -1.54 -0.38
N ALA A 122 -22.00 -1.62 -0.85
CA ALA A 122 -23.05 -2.39 -0.18
C ALA A 122 -22.70 -3.89 -0.08
N GLN A 123 -22.16 -4.48 -1.15
CA GLN A 123 -21.74 -5.90 -1.17
C GLN A 123 -20.58 -6.18 -0.19
N LEU A 124 -19.71 -5.20 0.02
CA LEU A 124 -18.58 -5.29 0.95
C LEU A 124 -18.93 -4.85 2.38
N GLU A 125 -20.18 -4.44 2.63
CA GLU A 125 -20.64 -3.87 3.90
C GLU A 125 -19.83 -2.64 4.33
N LEU A 126 -19.34 -1.87 3.35
CA LEU A 126 -18.57 -0.65 3.58
C LEU A 126 -19.47 0.59 3.61
N PRO A 127 -19.25 1.56 4.53
CA PRO A 127 -19.98 2.82 4.54
C PRO A 127 -19.76 3.62 3.25
N GLU A 128 -20.80 4.29 2.73
CA GLU A 128 -20.70 5.09 1.50
C GLU A 128 -19.76 6.31 1.65
N ASP A 129 -19.61 6.81 2.87
CA ASP A 129 -18.74 7.94 3.21
C ASP A 129 -17.31 7.51 3.57
N ILE A 130 -16.98 6.22 3.48
CA ILE A 130 -15.63 5.73 3.77
C ILE A 130 -14.61 6.38 2.82
N ILE A 131 -13.51 6.87 3.39
CA ILE A 131 -12.39 7.39 2.60
C ILE A 131 -11.36 6.28 2.37
N THR A 132 -10.65 6.37 1.26
CA THR A 132 -9.69 5.32 0.85
C THR A 132 -8.63 5.03 1.91
N GLY A 133 -8.17 6.03 2.66
CA GLY A 133 -7.20 5.84 3.75
C GLY A 133 -7.73 5.11 5.00
N HIS A 134 -9.02 4.78 5.06
CA HIS A 134 -9.64 4.02 6.16
C HIS A 134 -10.01 2.58 5.78
N VAL A 135 -9.85 2.21 4.52
CA VAL A 135 -10.12 0.85 4.03
C VAL A 135 -8.96 -0.06 4.42
N TYR A 136 -9.25 -1.22 5.01
CA TYR A 136 -8.28 -2.23 5.43
C TYR A 136 -7.68 -3.02 4.25
N PRO A 137 -6.48 -3.61 4.40
CA PRO A 137 -5.87 -4.44 3.37
C PRO A 137 -6.77 -5.57 2.87
N GLU A 138 -7.47 -6.27 3.77
CA GLU A 138 -8.35 -7.37 3.44
C GLU A 138 -9.60 -6.90 2.68
N GLU A 139 -10.12 -5.72 3.03
CA GLU A 139 -11.24 -5.07 2.33
C GLU A 139 -10.83 -4.66 0.91
N TYR A 140 -9.61 -4.16 0.74
CA TYR A 140 -9.06 -3.88 -0.60
C TYR A 140 -8.90 -5.14 -1.45
N LYS A 141 -8.50 -6.26 -0.85
CA LYS A 141 -8.44 -7.54 -1.56
C LYS A 141 -9.82 -7.95 -2.04
N ARG A 142 -10.82 -7.94 -1.15
CA ARG A 142 -12.21 -8.27 -1.50
C ARG A 142 -12.79 -7.32 -2.54
N LEU A 143 -12.50 -6.03 -2.42
CA LEU A 143 -12.87 -5.02 -3.40
C LEU A 143 -12.37 -5.38 -4.79
N PHE A 144 -11.08 -5.69 -4.90
CA PHE A 144 -10.48 -6.11 -6.17
C PHE A 144 -11.13 -7.39 -6.72
N GLU A 145 -11.37 -8.38 -5.87
CA GLU A 145 -12.01 -9.64 -6.27
C GLU A 145 -13.43 -9.44 -6.78
N VAL A 146 -14.23 -8.57 -6.14
CA VAL A 146 -15.59 -8.21 -6.58
C VAL A 146 -15.54 -7.45 -7.90
N MET A 147 -14.60 -6.50 -8.05
CA MET A 147 -14.43 -5.75 -9.30
C MET A 147 -14.05 -6.67 -10.48
N GLU A 148 -13.12 -7.61 -10.29
CA GLU A 148 -12.70 -8.55 -11.34
C GLU A 148 -13.81 -9.54 -11.74
N GLN A 149 -14.80 -9.77 -10.87
CA GLN A 149 -15.98 -10.58 -11.18
C GLN A 149 -17.13 -9.77 -11.80
N SER A 150 -17.06 -8.44 -11.76
CA SER A 150 -18.11 -7.56 -12.26
C SER A 150 -17.92 -7.27 -13.75
N GLU A 151 -18.99 -7.45 -14.53
CA GLU A 151 -19.02 -7.03 -15.94
C GLU A 151 -19.01 -5.49 -16.09
N GLU A 152 -19.36 -4.76 -15.02
CA GLU A 152 -19.45 -3.28 -15.03
C GLU A 152 -18.08 -2.60 -14.94
N PHE A 153 -17.03 -3.32 -14.49
CA PHE A 153 -15.66 -2.80 -14.35
C PHE A 153 -14.78 -3.29 -15.51
N SER A 154 -14.89 -2.65 -16.66
CA SER A 154 -13.89 -2.81 -17.71
C SER A 154 -12.53 -2.29 -17.23
N GLN A 155 -11.42 -2.96 -17.56
CA GLN A 155 -10.05 -2.50 -17.23
C GLN A 155 -9.62 -1.20 -17.95
N SER A 156 -10.56 -0.43 -18.51
CA SER A 156 -10.33 0.84 -19.21
C SER A 156 -9.74 1.92 -18.30
N TRP A 157 -10.08 1.92 -17.00
CA TRP A 157 -9.49 2.80 -15.99
C TRP A 157 -7.97 2.64 -15.81
N LEU A 158 -7.38 1.53 -16.25
CA LEU A 158 -5.93 1.31 -16.24
C LEU A 158 -5.19 2.19 -17.27
N TYR A 159 -5.84 2.55 -18.37
CA TYR A 159 -5.20 3.26 -19.47
C TYR A 159 -5.04 4.76 -19.21
N GLU A 160 -5.97 5.39 -18.49
CA GLU A 160 -5.89 6.81 -18.15
C GLU A 160 -4.65 7.13 -17.29
N GLU A 161 -4.23 6.21 -16.43
CA GLU A 161 -3.08 6.42 -15.53
C GLU A 161 -1.72 6.30 -16.25
N VAL A 162 -1.57 5.41 -17.24
CA VAL A 162 -0.34 5.34 -18.06
C VAL A 162 -0.14 6.66 -18.80
N LEU A 163 -1.24 7.27 -19.28
CA LEU A 163 -1.24 8.58 -19.93
C LEU A 163 -0.93 9.74 -18.95
N GLU A 164 -1.41 9.69 -17.71
CA GLU A 164 -1.12 10.73 -16.71
C GLU A 164 0.30 10.64 -16.14
N ASN A 165 0.81 9.42 -15.89
CA ASN A 165 2.18 9.21 -15.41
C ASN A 165 3.24 9.54 -16.48
N THR A 166 2.97 9.26 -17.77
CA THR A 166 3.87 9.65 -18.87
C THR A 166 3.92 11.17 -19.08
N LYS A 167 2.79 11.87 -18.91
CA LYS A 167 2.75 13.35 -18.93
C LYS A 167 3.52 13.98 -17.77
N THR A 168 3.57 13.32 -16.62
CA THR A 168 4.29 13.81 -15.43
C THR A 168 5.80 13.59 -15.50
N ILE A 169 6.25 12.59 -16.28
CA ILE A 169 7.68 12.29 -16.50
C ILE A 169 8.25 13.09 -17.70
N GLY A 170 7.39 13.61 -18.57
CA GLY A 170 7.78 14.31 -19.79
C GLY A 170 8.04 15.81 -19.63
N PHE A 171 8.93 16.25 -18.73
CA PHE A 171 9.65 17.54 -18.80
C PHE A 171 10.83 17.54 -17.82
N GLN A 172 11.91 16.84 -18.16
CA GLN A 172 13.26 17.11 -17.67
C GLN A 172 14.26 16.41 -18.60
N ILE A 173 14.54 17.06 -19.73
CA ILE A 173 15.84 16.98 -20.44
C ILE A 173 16.39 18.40 -20.43
#